data_AF-A0A0D1XU58-F1
#
_entry.id   AF-A0A0D1XU58-F1
#
_cell.length_a   1.000
_cell.length_b   1.000
_cell.length_c   1.000
_cell.angle_alpha   90.00
_cell.angle_beta   90.00
_cell.angle_gamma   90.00
#
_symmetry.space_group_name_H-M   'P 1'
#
loop_
_entity.id
_entity.type
_entity.pdbx_description
1 polymer ?
#
loop_
_entity_poly.entity_id
_entity_poly.type
_entity_poly.pdbx_seq_one_letter_code
_entity_poly.pdbx_strand_id
1 'polypeptide(L)'
;MTYQWTRKLATFFVQSDPEYDSFLRKHEAKSGKQILFYLSFAVFPGVLAYLLIYPLRPLLMAVTGLSSHYVQFLVLAVMASGWHFLFPLFMLRFADKLTWKESLCYLGFRRENLKGLLLVLPLITLLFTALSLPYMKWVFPSLSSFLNSIPALHMGEWHIFIQGYYDFPWPLLLIGLIGNFIGEEVYFRGYLLKKIGRLRFDWLILSILFQFYHMWQAPMNWAFIPLAVIIPCEILVKLRKNIYGAILIHIFVNTIWGGITLYLVGV
;
A
#
# COMPACT_ATOMS: atom_id res chain seq x y z
N MET A 1 -9.67 25.16 30.13
CA MET A 1 -8.25 24.88 29.79
C MET A 1 -8.04 23.63 28.92
N THR A 2 -8.97 22.68 28.87
CA THR A 2 -8.90 21.41 28.09
C THR A 2 -8.84 21.57 26.56
N TYR A 3 -9.29 22.69 26.00
CA TYR A 3 -9.35 22.93 24.54
C TYR A 3 -8.02 23.37 23.90
N GLN A 4 -7.07 23.91 24.67
CA GLN A 4 -5.86 24.49 24.08
C GLN A 4 -4.79 23.42 23.81
N TRP A 5 -4.62 22.47 24.74
CA TRP A 5 -3.69 21.36 24.59
C TRP A 5 -4.11 20.37 23.51
N THR A 6 -5.40 20.06 23.43
CA THR A 6 -5.97 19.21 22.37
C THR A 6 -5.79 19.83 20.99
N ARG A 7 -5.99 21.14 20.85
CA ARG A 7 -5.67 21.88 19.62
C ARG A 7 -4.18 21.85 19.28
N LYS A 8 -3.28 22.04 20.24
CA LYS A 8 -1.82 21.96 20.03
C LYS A 8 -1.36 20.56 19.61
N LEU A 9 -1.93 19.51 20.20
CA LEU A 9 -1.68 18.13 19.80
C LEU A 9 -2.22 17.86 18.39
N ALA A 10 -3.44 18.29 18.10
CA ALA A 10 -4.02 18.15 16.76
C ALA A 10 -3.17 18.85 15.69
N THR A 11 -2.70 20.07 15.92
CA THR A 11 -1.82 20.78 14.98
C THR A 11 -0.40 20.22 14.92
N PHE A 12 0.01 19.41 15.91
CA PHE A 12 1.27 18.69 15.85
C PHE A 12 1.22 17.62 14.74
N PHE A 13 0.17 16.79 14.77
CA PHE A 13 -0.03 15.70 13.83
C PHE A 13 -0.64 16.14 12.50
N VAL A 14 -1.61 17.05 12.52
CA VAL A 14 -2.37 17.47 11.34
C VAL A 14 -1.78 18.73 10.74
N GLN A 15 -1.44 18.67 9.46
CA GLN A 15 -1.07 19.82 8.65
C GLN A 15 -2.33 20.49 8.08
N SER A 16 -2.59 21.74 8.49
CA SER A 16 -3.65 22.55 7.88
C SER A 16 -3.22 23.01 6.49
N ASP A 17 -4.10 22.86 5.51
CA ASP A 17 -3.86 23.25 4.11
C ASP A 17 -5.21 23.32 3.37
N PRO A 18 -6.00 24.40 3.59
CA PRO A 18 -7.36 24.50 3.07
C PRO A 18 -7.42 24.53 1.54
N GLU A 19 -6.39 25.09 0.89
CA GLU A 19 -6.29 25.13 -0.57
C GLU A 19 -6.16 23.73 -1.15
N TYR A 20 -5.28 22.90 -0.57
CA TYR A 20 -5.13 21.50 -0.94
C TYR A 20 -6.41 20.71 -0.69
N ASP A 21 -7.06 20.92 0.46
CA ASP A 21 -8.30 20.21 0.79
C ASP A 21 -9.43 20.57 -0.19
N SER A 22 -9.55 21.85 -0.54
CA SER A 22 -10.50 22.32 -1.54
C SER A 22 -10.20 21.74 -2.92
N PHE A 23 -8.91 21.68 -3.30
CA PHE A 23 -8.47 21.05 -4.55
C PHE A 23 -8.84 19.57 -4.60
N LEU A 24 -8.50 18.77 -3.57
CA LEU A 24 -8.84 17.35 -3.53
C LEU A 24 -10.34 17.09 -3.65
N ARG A 25 -11.16 17.85 -2.88
CA ARG A 25 -12.62 17.70 -2.88
C ARG A 25 -13.26 17.91 -4.25
N LYS A 26 -12.63 18.69 -5.15
CA LYS A 26 -13.12 18.88 -6.52
C LYS A 26 -12.99 17.62 -7.37
N HIS A 27 -12.00 16.78 -7.08
CA HIS A 27 -11.61 15.60 -7.87
C HIS A 27 -11.95 14.26 -7.20
N GLU A 28 -12.56 14.30 -6.02
CA GLU A 28 -13.18 13.16 -5.35
C GLU A 28 -14.36 12.58 -6.16
N ALA A 29 -14.61 11.29 -6.01
CA ALA A 29 -15.79 10.63 -6.52
C ALA A 29 -17.07 11.26 -5.94
N LYS A 30 -18.00 11.68 -6.80
CA LYS A 30 -19.19 12.44 -6.40
C LYS A 30 -20.42 11.56 -6.13
N SER A 31 -20.48 10.37 -6.71
CA SER A 31 -21.62 9.47 -6.61
C SER A 31 -21.21 8.09 -6.09
N GLY A 32 -22.18 7.33 -5.55
CA GLY A 32 -21.95 5.95 -5.11
C GLY A 32 -21.41 5.05 -6.23
N LYS A 33 -21.85 5.25 -7.48
CA LYS A 33 -21.32 4.51 -8.65
C LYS A 33 -19.84 4.79 -8.88
N GLN A 34 -19.42 6.06 -8.80
CA GLN A 34 -18.02 6.43 -8.94
C GLN A 34 -17.18 5.88 -7.79
N ILE A 35 -17.70 5.94 -6.56
CA ILE A 35 -17.03 5.35 -5.40
C ILE A 35 -16.84 3.85 -5.61
N LEU A 36 -17.88 3.11 -5.98
CA LEU A 36 -17.80 1.67 -6.24
C LEU A 36 -16.78 1.34 -7.35
N PHE A 37 -16.73 2.17 -8.40
CA PHE A 37 -15.75 2.04 -9.47
C PHE A 37 -14.31 2.21 -8.99
N TYR A 38 -14.01 3.16 -8.10
CA TYR A 38 -12.66 3.29 -7.54
C TYR A 38 -12.35 2.21 -6.49
N LEU A 39 -13.34 1.77 -5.72
CA LEU A 39 -13.17 0.65 -4.79
C LEU A 39 -12.89 -0.67 -5.52
N SER A 40 -13.52 -0.92 -6.67
CA SER A 40 -13.22 -2.12 -7.46
C SER A 40 -11.77 -2.11 -7.95
N PHE A 41 -11.22 -0.94 -8.31
CA PHE A 41 -9.81 -0.78 -8.65
C PHE A 41 -8.86 -0.98 -7.46
N ALA A 42 -9.32 -0.88 -6.23
CA ALA A 42 -8.50 -1.24 -5.07
C ALA A 42 -8.27 -2.77 -4.98
N VAL A 43 -9.08 -3.60 -5.63
CA VAL A 43 -9.01 -5.07 -5.52
C VAL A 43 -8.69 -5.75 -6.84
N PHE A 44 -9.31 -5.30 -7.93
CA PHE A 44 -9.20 -5.89 -9.26
C PHE A 44 -7.76 -6.18 -9.73
N PRO A 45 -6.78 -5.26 -9.57
CA PRO A 45 -5.43 -5.53 -10.04
C PRO A 45 -4.77 -6.66 -9.21
N GLY A 46 -5.17 -6.83 -7.96
CA GLY A 46 -4.79 -7.95 -7.11
C GLY A 46 -5.35 -9.28 -7.58
N VAL A 47 -6.60 -9.27 -8.07
CA VAL A 47 -7.23 -10.44 -8.73
C VAL A 47 -6.46 -10.84 -9.98
N LEU A 48 -6.07 -9.87 -10.80
CA LEU A 48 -5.25 -10.15 -11.98
C LEU A 48 -3.90 -10.78 -11.59
N ALA A 49 -3.19 -10.20 -10.62
CA ALA A 49 -1.94 -10.75 -10.13
C ALA A 49 -2.11 -12.20 -9.63
N TYR A 50 -3.15 -12.47 -8.84
CA TYR A 50 -3.47 -13.82 -8.38
C TYR A 50 -3.71 -14.79 -9.54
N LEU A 51 -4.53 -14.43 -10.53
CA LEU A 51 -4.81 -15.30 -11.68
C LEU A 51 -3.54 -15.61 -12.48
N LEU A 52 -2.66 -14.63 -12.64
CA LEU A 52 -1.39 -14.79 -13.35
C LEU A 52 -0.38 -15.63 -12.57
N ILE A 53 -0.41 -15.56 -11.23
CA ILE A 53 0.54 -16.25 -10.34
C ILE A 53 0.09 -17.67 -9.98
N TYR A 54 -1.21 -17.93 -9.80
CA TYR A 54 -1.73 -19.23 -9.38
C TYR A 54 -2.08 -20.10 -10.60
N PRO A 55 -3.26 -19.95 -11.24
CA PRO A 55 -3.68 -20.89 -12.26
C PRO A 55 -2.94 -20.73 -13.59
N LEU A 56 -2.54 -19.51 -13.97
CA LEU A 56 -1.97 -19.25 -15.30
C LEU A 56 -0.44 -19.36 -15.34
N ARG A 57 0.22 -19.44 -14.18
CA ARG A 57 1.70 -19.49 -14.12
C ARG A 57 2.30 -20.63 -14.94
N PRO A 58 1.81 -21.89 -14.90
CA PRO A 58 2.38 -22.96 -15.72
C PRO A 58 2.27 -22.67 -17.23
N LEU A 59 1.16 -22.06 -17.68
CA LEU A 59 0.98 -21.65 -19.07
C LEU A 59 1.98 -20.54 -19.44
N LEU A 60 2.13 -19.53 -18.59
CA LEU A 60 3.09 -18.44 -18.81
C LEU A 60 4.53 -18.98 -18.86
N MET A 61 4.89 -19.93 -18.00
CA MET A 61 6.18 -20.62 -18.04
C MET A 61 6.37 -21.36 -19.37
N ALA A 62 5.35 -22.10 -19.83
CA ALA A 62 5.42 -22.84 -21.10
C ALA A 62 5.58 -21.91 -22.32
N VAL A 63 4.90 -20.75 -22.33
CA VAL A 63 4.95 -19.79 -23.43
C VAL A 63 6.25 -18.98 -23.44
N THR A 64 6.77 -18.61 -22.27
CA THR A 64 7.96 -17.74 -22.16
C THR A 64 9.27 -18.51 -22.04
N GLY A 65 9.22 -19.78 -21.65
CA GLY A 65 10.40 -20.57 -21.27
C GLY A 65 11.03 -20.15 -19.94
N LEU A 66 10.43 -19.22 -19.20
CA LEU A 66 10.95 -18.72 -17.94
C LEU A 66 10.57 -19.63 -16.76
N SER A 67 11.39 -19.59 -15.70
CA SER A 67 11.07 -20.31 -14.47
C SER A 67 9.89 -19.66 -13.72
N SER A 68 9.30 -20.43 -12.81
CA SER A 68 8.22 -19.96 -11.91
C SER A 68 8.57 -18.63 -11.23
N HIS A 69 9.82 -18.49 -10.80
CA HIS A 69 10.34 -17.32 -10.10
C HIS A 69 10.28 -16.07 -10.99
N TYR A 70 10.84 -16.15 -12.19
CA TYR A 70 10.90 -15.05 -13.15
C TYR A 70 9.52 -14.67 -13.69
N VAL A 71 8.63 -15.63 -13.93
CA VAL A 71 7.26 -15.35 -14.36
C VAL A 71 6.51 -14.52 -13.32
N GLN A 72 6.54 -14.94 -12.05
CA GLN A 72 5.87 -14.20 -10.98
C GLN A 72 6.46 -12.80 -10.82
N PHE A 73 7.78 -12.68 -10.90
CA PHE A 73 8.42 -11.38 -10.85
C PHE A 73 7.97 -10.46 -11.97
N LEU A 74 7.95 -10.93 -13.23
CA LEU A 74 7.51 -10.13 -14.36
C LEU A 74 6.06 -9.66 -14.18
N VAL A 75 5.19 -10.56 -13.71
CA VAL A 75 3.80 -10.21 -13.38
C VAL A 75 3.79 -9.06 -12.36
N LEU A 76 4.49 -9.22 -11.23
CA LEU A 76 4.51 -8.21 -10.18
C LEU A 76 5.18 -6.91 -10.63
N ALA A 77 6.25 -6.94 -11.40
CA ALA A 77 6.92 -5.75 -11.92
C ALA A 77 6.03 -4.97 -12.89
N VAL A 78 5.28 -5.67 -13.76
CA VAL A 78 4.29 -5.06 -14.66
C VAL A 78 3.14 -4.45 -13.86
N MET A 79 2.64 -5.13 -12.83
CA MET A 79 1.61 -4.58 -11.95
C MET A 79 2.14 -3.35 -11.19
N ALA A 80 3.31 -3.45 -10.59
CA ALA A 80 3.91 -2.41 -9.78
C ALA A 80 4.29 -1.15 -10.58
N SER A 81 4.86 -1.33 -11.78
CA SER A 81 5.30 -0.20 -12.61
C SER A 81 4.22 0.29 -13.55
N GLY A 82 3.53 -0.63 -14.23
CA GLY A 82 2.46 -0.31 -15.16
C GLY A 82 1.21 0.18 -14.43
N TRP A 83 0.64 -0.68 -13.58
CA TRP A 83 -0.61 -0.33 -12.90
C TRP A 83 -0.39 0.73 -11.82
N HIS A 84 0.54 0.53 -10.88
CA HIS A 84 0.58 1.46 -9.75
C HIS A 84 1.12 2.86 -10.10
N PHE A 85 1.98 2.98 -11.12
CA PHE A 85 2.56 4.26 -11.50
C PHE A 85 1.86 4.90 -12.70
N LEU A 86 1.74 4.18 -13.83
CA LEU A 86 1.23 4.79 -15.06
C LEU A 86 -0.29 5.01 -15.01
N PHE A 87 -1.06 4.10 -14.40
CA PHE A 87 -2.52 4.25 -14.37
C PHE A 87 -2.97 5.52 -13.62
N PRO A 88 -2.51 5.84 -12.38
CA PRO A 88 -2.85 7.10 -11.73
C PRO A 88 -2.49 8.33 -12.56
N LEU A 89 -1.29 8.35 -13.14
CA LEU A 89 -0.84 9.48 -13.96
C LEU A 89 -1.73 9.63 -15.19
N PHE A 90 -2.05 8.53 -15.87
CA PHE A 90 -2.97 8.53 -17.01
C PHE A 90 -4.35 9.06 -16.61
N MET A 91 -4.94 8.52 -15.55
CA MET A 91 -6.27 8.94 -15.09
C MET A 91 -6.29 10.42 -14.69
N LEU A 92 -5.29 10.90 -13.95
CA LEU A 92 -5.21 12.30 -13.54
C LEU A 92 -5.03 13.24 -14.73
N ARG A 93 -4.23 12.85 -15.72
CA ARG A 93 -3.92 13.69 -16.90
C ARG A 93 -5.07 13.72 -17.89
N PHE A 94 -5.70 12.58 -18.17
CA PHE A 94 -6.65 12.45 -19.27
C PHE A 94 -8.11 12.42 -18.81
N ALA A 95 -8.41 11.74 -17.70
CA ALA A 95 -9.78 11.70 -17.18
C ALA A 95 -10.10 12.93 -16.31
N ASP A 96 -9.20 13.29 -15.39
CA ASP A 96 -9.38 14.46 -14.51
C ASP A 96 -8.88 15.77 -15.12
N LYS A 97 -8.18 15.70 -16.27
CA LYS A 97 -7.66 16.85 -17.02
C LYS A 97 -6.72 17.75 -16.21
N LEU A 98 -6.04 17.20 -15.20
CA LEU A 98 -5.06 17.92 -14.40
C LEU A 98 -3.77 18.12 -15.20
N THR A 99 -3.11 19.26 -15.04
CA THR A 99 -1.72 19.49 -15.50
C THR A 99 -0.72 18.56 -14.79
N TRP A 100 0.48 18.36 -15.33
CA TRP A 100 1.52 17.57 -14.65
C TRP A 100 1.80 18.03 -13.22
N LYS A 101 1.89 19.35 -13.03
CA LYS A 101 2.11 19.96 -11.71
C LYS A 101 0.93 19.68 -10.76
N GLU A 102 -0.29 19.78 -11.26
CA GLU A 102 -1.49 19.45 -10.48
C GLU A 102 -1.59 17.96 -10.19
N SER A 103 -1.19 17.06 -11.11
CA SER A 103 -1.14 15.63 -10.85
C SER A 103 -0.15 15.29 -9.74
N LEU A 104 1.06 15.84 -9.77
CA LEU A 104 2.06 15.65 -8.71
C LEU A 104 1.58 16.22 -7.37
N CYS A 105 0.96 17.40 -7.40
CA CYS A 105 0.31 17.98 -6.23
C CYS A 105 -0.79 17.05 -5.70
N TYR A 106 -1.67 16.58 -6.58
CA TYR A 106 -2.77 15.66 -6.27
C TYR A 106 -2.25 14.37 -5.66
N LEU A 107 -1.15 13.80 -6.14
CA LEU A 107 -0.54 12.59 -5.60
C LEU A 107 0.14 12.82 -4.24
N GLY A 108 0.38 14.07 -3.85
CA GLY A 108 0.97 14.42 -2.55
C GLY A 108 2.48 14.63 -2.59
N PHE A 109 3.06 14.78 -3.79
CA PHE A 109 4.43 15.24 -3.99
C PHE A 109 4.53 16.77 -3.83
N ARG A 110 4.08 17.29 -2.68
CA ARG A 110 4.19 18.71 -2.32
C ARG A 110 5.48 18.96 -1.52
N ARG A 111 5.77 20.24 -1.22
CA ARG A 111 6.94 20.70 -0.43
C ARG A 111 7.25 19.79 0.76
N GLU A 112 8.54 19.72 1.08
CA GLU A 112 9.10 18.91 2.15
C GLU A 112 8.41 19.16 3.49
N ASN A 113 7.96 18.08 4.13
CA ASN A 113 7.33 18.12 5.44
C ASN A 113 8.32 17.63 6.50
N LEU A 114 9.39 18.39 6.74
CA LEU A 114 10.48 17.98 7.64
C LEU A 114 9.98 17.60 9.03
N LYS A 115 9.02 18.34 9.61
CA LYS A 115 8.37 17.95 10.87
C LYS A 115 7.67 16.60 10.78
N GLY A 116 6.96 16.36 9.67
CA GLY A 116 6.32 15.09 9.39
C GLY A 116 7.33 13.93 9.33
N LEU A 117 8.47 14.16 8.66
CA LEU A 117 9.50 13.15 8.44
C LEU A 117 10.38 12.89 9.66
N LEU A 118 10.77 13.92 10.40
CA LEU A 118 11.74 13.82 11.50
C LEU A 118 11.10 13.56 12.87
N LEU A 119 9.82 13.91 13.05
CA LEU A 119 9.15 13.78 14.35
C LEU A 119 7.92 12.87 14.28
N VAL A 120 6.99 13.15 13.35
CA VAL A 120 5.72 12.42 13.29
C VAL A 120 5.92 10.97 12.81
N LEU A 121 6.71 10.78 11.75
CA LEU A 121 6.99 9.46 11.19
C LEU A 121 7.68 8.53 12.21
N PRO A 122 8.78 8.91 12.90
CA PRO A 122 9.37 8.07 13.93
C PRO A 122 8.39 7.71 15.06
N LEU A 123 7.63 8.69 15.55
CA LEU A 123 6.65 8.46 16.62
C LEU A 123 5.56 7.47 16.20
N ILE A 124 5.02 7.64 14.99
CA ILE A 124 4.01 6.72 14.44
C ILE A 124 4.61 5.33 14.19
N THR A 125 5.86 5.25 13.75
CA THR A 125 6.56 3.97 13.55
C THR A 125 6.74 3.20 14.85
N LEU A 126 7.15 3.89 15.92
CA LEU A 126 7.28 3.31 17.26
C LEU A 126 5.92 2.84 17.79
N LEU A 127 4.87 3.65 17.62
CA LEU A 127 3.52 3.28 18.04
C LEU A 127 2.99 2.08 17.26
N PHE A 128 3.12 2.08 15.93
CA PHE A 128 2.75 0.95 15.08
C PHE A 128 3.48 -0.31 15.51
N THR A 129 4.79 -0.25 15.73
CA THR A 129 5.60 -1.39 16.16
C THR A 129 5.12 -1.91 17.52
N ALA A 130 4.98 -1.02 18.52
CA ALA A 130 4.55 -1.43 19.86
C ALA A 130 3.15 -2.07 19.86
N LEU A 131 2.20 -1.53 19.08
CA LEU A 131 0.84 -2.04 19.00
C LEU A 131 0.73 -3.34 18.17
N SER A 132 1.59 -3.52 17.17
CA SER A 132 1.54 -4.70 16.30
C SER A 132 2.27 -5.91 16.90
N LEU A 133 3.31 -5.73 17.72
CA LEU A 133 4.10 -6.86 18.25
C LEU A 133 3.27 -7.93 18.99
N PRO A 134 2.31 -7.60 19.89
CA PRO A 134 1.48 -8.62 20.53
C PRO A 134 0.66 -9.42 19.52
N TYR A 135 0.12 -8.74 18.50
CA TYR A 135 -0.62 -9.38 17.43
C TYR A 135 0.28 -10.33 16.62
N MET A 136 1.47 -9.86 16.26
CA MET A 136 2.46 -10.65 15.52
C MET A 136 2.85 -11.92 16.28
N LYS A 137 2.96 -11.84 17.60
CA LYS A 137 3.29 -13.01 18.43
C LYS A 137 2.14 -14.03 18.53
N TRP A 138 0.93 -13.54 18.79
CA TRP A 138 -0.15 -14.42 19.28
C TRP A 138 -1.24 -14.74 18.27
N VAL A 139 -1.44 -13.89 17.26
CA VAL A 139 -2.56 -14.03 16.30
C VAL A 139 -2.06 -14.30 14.89
N PHE A 140 -1.05 -13.54 14.44
CA PHE A 140 -0.54 -13.63 13.08
C PHE A 140 -0.13 -15.06 12.67
N PRO A 141 0.61 -15.86 13.46
CA PRO A 141 1.08 -17.17 13.02
C PRO A 141 -0.07 -18.14 12.78
N SER A 142 -1.03 -18.18 13.71
CA SER A 142 -2.21 -19.03 13.61
C SER A 142 -3.10 -18.64 12.44
N LEU A 143 -3.32 -17.34 12.24
CA LEU A 143 -4.16 -16.86 11.13
C LEU A 143 -3.49 -17.07 9.77
N SER A 144 -2.20 -16.76 9.65
CA SER A 144 -1.43 -17.01 8.42
C SER A 144 -1.37 -18.50 8.09
N SER A 145 -1.12 -19.37 9.09
CA SER A 145 -1.13 -20.82 8.89
C SER A 145 -2.50 -21.35 8.47
N PHE A 146 -3.58 -20.85 9.05
CA PHE A 146 -4.95 -21.21 8.66
C PHE A 146 -5.24 -20.79 7.22
N LEU A 147 -4.90 -19.56 6.84
CA LEU A 147 -5.08 -19.09 5.46
C LEU A 147 -4.25 -19.92 4.48
N ASN A 148 -3.02 -20.28 4.85
CA ASN A 148 -2.13 -21.10 4.01
C ASN A 148 -2.58 -22.56 3.87
N SER A 149 -3.47 -23.06 4.74
CA SER A 149 -4.03 -24.40 4.61
C SER A 149 -5.17 -24.48 3.61
N ILE A 150 -5.65 -23.33 3.11
CA ILE A 150 -6.70 -23.26 2.08
C ILE A 150 -6.03 -23.49 0.70
N PRO A 151 -6.41 -24.52 -0.07
CA PRO A 151 -5.71 -24.86 -1.33
C PRO A 151 -5.64 -23.72 -2.35
N ALA A 152 -6.67 -22.88 -2.41
CA ALA A 152 -6.71 -21.74 -3.32
C ALA A 152 -5.77 -20.58 -2.90
N LEU A 153 -5.33 -20.54 -1.64
CA LEU A 153 -4.46 -19.50 -1.10
C LEU A 153 -3.06 -20.02 -0.77
N HIS A 154 -2.83 -21.32 -0.92
CA HIS A 154 -1.62 -21.98 -0.47
C HIS A 154 -0.40 -21.50 -1.27
N MET A 155 0.56 -20.91 -0.56
CA MET A 155 1.84 -20.49 -1.10
C MET A 155 2.81 -21.68 -1.05
N GLY A 156 2.83 -22.49 -2.11
CA GLY A 156 3.74 -23.64 -2.21
C GLY A 156 5.18 -23.23 -2.55
N GLU A 157 6.10 -24.19 -2.63
CA GLU A 157 7.54 -23.96 -2.94
C GLU A 157 7.79 -23.19 -4.25
N TRP A 158 6.82 -23.21 -5.15
CA TRP A 158 6.86 -22.47 -6.40
C TRP A 158 6.69 -20.95 -6.22
N HIS A 159 6.19 -20.50 -5.07
CA HIS A 159 5.76 -19.13 -4.82
C HIS A 159 6.95 -18.21 -4.56
N ILE A 160 6.94 -17.01 -5.16
CA ILE A 160 8.07 -16.06 -5.12
C ILE A 160 8.53 -15.68 -3.69
N PHE A 161 7.61 -15.64 -2.73
CA PHE A 161 7.95 -15.40 -1.31
C PHE A 161 8.85 -16.48 -0.69
N ILE A 162 8.72 -17.73 -1.15
CA ILE A 162 9.53 -18.86 -0.68
C ILE A 162 10.83 -18.95 -1.49
N GLN A 163 10.80 -18.53 -2.75
CA GLN A 163 11.95 -18.60 -3.66
C GLN A 163 12.95 -17.45 -3.49
N GLY A 164 12.54 -16.35 -2.84
CA GLY A 164 13.38 -15.17 -2.62
C GLY A 164 12.83 -13.93 -3.33
N TYR A 165 11.94 -13.20 -2.65
CA TYR A 165 11.19 -12.08 -3.25
C TYR A 165 12.05 -10.96 -3.87
N TYR A 166 13.29 -10.80 -3.41
CA TYR A 166 14.23 -9.79 -3.92
C TYR A 166 15.44 -10.39 -4.65
N ASP A 167 15.44 -11.69 -4.93
CA ASP A 167 16.57 -12.39 -5.57
C ASP A 167 16.46 -12.34 -7.11
N PHE A 168 16.79 -11.18 -7.69
CA PHE A 168 16.64 -10.91 -9.13
C PHE A 168 17.79 -10.09 -9.73
N PRO A 169 17.95 -10.12 -11.07
CA PRO A 169 18.85 -9.21 -11.77
C PRO A 169 18.58 -7.76 -11.39
N TRP A 170 19.64 -7.03 -11.04
CA TRP A 170 19.56 -5.69 -10.45
C TRP A 170 18.66 -4.69 -11.22
N PRO A 171 18.62 -4.64 -12.58
CA PRO A 171 17.81 -3.64 -13.26
C PRO A 171 16.32 -3.90 -13.09
N LEU A 172 15.94 -5.17 -13.14
CA LEU A 172 14.58 -5.63 -12.95
C LEU A 172 14.17 -5.40 -11.50
N LEU A 173 15.02 -5.77 -10.55
CA LEU A 173 14.82 -5.50 -9.13
C LEU A 173 14.56 -4.00 -8.88
N LEU A 174 15.37 -3.10 -9.45
CA LEU A 174 15.19 -1.66 -9.29
C LEU A 174 13.81 -1.18 -9.78
N ILE A 175 13.37 -1.64 -10.96
CA ILE A 175 12.02 -1.35 -11.49
C ILE A 175 10.95 -1.86 -10.52
N GLY A 176 11.10 -3.10 -10.06
CA GLY A 176 10.22 -3.72 -9.07
C GLY A 176 10.15 -2.92 -7.76
N LEU A 177 11.28 -2.50 -7.20
CA LEU A 177 11.34 -1.74 -5.94
C LEU A 177 10.72 -0.34 -6.09
N ILE A 178 10.95 0.34 -7.20
CA ILE A 178 10.31 1.65 -7.48
C ILE A 178 8.79 1.47 -7.57
N GLY A 179 8.32 0.49 -8.36
CA GLY A 179 6.90 0.22 -8.48
C GLY A 179 6.26 -0.22 -7.16
N ASN A 180 6.96 -1.06 -6.38
CA ASN A 180 6.49 -1.59 -5.11
C ASN A 180 6.38 -0.49 -4.05
N PHE A 181 7.44 0.29 -3.83
CA PHE A 181 7.43 1.28 -2.75
C PHE A 181 6.82 2.61 -3.14
N ILE A 182 7.18 3.13 -4.32
CA ILE A 182 6.70 4.44 -4.77
C ILE A 182 5.39 4.27 -5.51
N GLY A 183 5.32 3.30 -6.43
CA GLY A 183 4.13 3.04 -7.22
C GLY A 183 2.93 2.71 -6.34
N GLU A 184 3.02 1.75 -5.42
CA GLU A 184 1.88 1.41 -4.54
C GLU A 184 1.39 2.60 -3.72
N GLU A 185 2.31 3.40 -3.19
CA GLU A 185 1.93 4.59 -2.44
C GLU A 185 1.27 5.63 -3.35
N VAL A 186 1.76 5.81 -4.57
CA VAL A 186 1.13 6.66 -5.59
C VAL A 186 -0.26 6.18 -5.93
N TYR A 187 -0.45 4.87 -6.10
CA TYR A 187 -1.71 4.26 -6.48
C TYR A 187 -2.73 4.29 -5.34
N PHE A 188 -2.41 3.69 -4.19
CA PHE A 188 -3.32 3.58 -3.08
C PHE A 188 -3.48 4.92 -2.36
N ARG A 189 -2.40 5.52 -1.86
CA ARG A 189 -2.49 6.66 -0.94
C ARG A 189 -2.52 7.99 -1.70
N GLY A 190 -1.81 8.06 -2.83
CA GLY A 190 -1.75 9.23 -3.70
C GLY A 190 -3.01 9.40 -4.54
N TYR A 191 -3.59 8.31 -5.03
CA TYR A 191 -4.70 8.35 -5.98
C TYR A 191 -6.02 7.81 -5.40
N LEU A 192 -6.12 6.51 -5.10
CA LEU A 192 -7.38 5.87 -4.70
C LEU A 192 -7.95 6.47 -3.42
N LEU A 193 -7.13 6.65 -2.38
CA LEU A 193 -7.54 7.25 -1.09
C LEU A 193 -8.22 8.61 -1.29
N LYS A 194 -7.67 9.42 -2.19
CA LYS A 194 -8.18 10.76 -2.50
C LYS A 194 -9.41 10.70 -3.40
N LYS A 195 -9.55 9.68 -4.25
CA LYS A 195 -10.79 9.46 -5.02
C LYS A 195 -11.95 9.08 -4.13
N ILE A 196 -11.73 8.27 -3.10
CA ILE A 196 -12.79 7.83 -2.18
C ILE A 196 -12.92 8.71 -0.92
N GLY A 197 -12.27 9.88 -0.88
CA GLY A 197 -12.15 10.74 0.30
C GLY A 197 -13.46 11.21 0.93
N ARG A 198 -14.59 11.10 0.21
CA ARG A 198 -15.94 11.35 0.73
C ARG A 198 -16.40 10.32 1.78
N LEU A 199 -15.82 9.13 1.78
CA LEU A 199 -16.18 8.10 2.76
C LEU A 199 -15.60 8.47 4.13
N ARG A 200 -16.42 8.38 5.18
CA ARG A 200 -16.01 8.72 6.55
C ARG A 200 -14.79 7.91 7.04
N PHE A 201 -14.70 6.66 6.59
CA PHE A 201 -13.63 5.73 6.95
C PHE A 201 -12.81 5.33 5.73
N ASP A 202 -12.67 6.23 4.75
CA ASP A 202 -11.88 6.03 3.53
C ASP A 202 -10.51 5.39 3.76
N TRP A 203 -9.77 5.87 4.77
CA TRP A 203 -8.46 5.34 5.14
C TRP A 203 -8.54 3.88 5.54
N LEU A 204 -9.45 3.51 6.46
CA LEU A 204 -9.60 2.15 6.96
C LEU A 204 -10.10 1.21 5.88
N ILE A 205 -11.09 1.66 5.09
CA ILE A 205 -11.61 0.91 3.95
C ILE A 205 -10.46 0.60 2.99
N LEU A 206 -9.64 1.61 2.66
CA LEU A 206 -8.53 1.39 1.75
C LEU A 206 -7.44 0.51 2.37
N SER A 207 -7.10 0.66 3.66
CA SER A 207 -6.13 -0.19 4.34
C SER A 207 -6.57 -1.67 4.32
N ILE A 208 -7.86 -1.96 4.46
CA ILE A 208 -8.42 -3.31 4.36
C ILE A 208 -8.36 -3.80 2.90
N LEU A 209 -8.80 -2.99 1.95
CA LEU A 209 -8.78 -3.35 0.52
C LEU A 209 -7.35 -3.56 0.00
N PHE A 210 -6.38 -2.83 0.54
CA PHE A 210 -4.96 -3.04 0.26
C PHE A 210 -4.48 -4.42 0.72
N GLN A 211 -5.01 -4.99 1.80
CA GLN A 211 -4.71 -6.39 2.15
C GLN A 211 -5.36 -7.35 1.16
N PHE A 212 -6.61 -7.10 0.76
CA PHE A 212 -7.29 -7.93 -0.25
C PHE A 212 -6.63 -7.86 -1.63
N TYR A 213 -6.08 -6.71 -2.00
CA TYR A 213 -5.28 -6.52 -3.21
C TYR A 213 -4.12 -7.54 -3.28
N HIS A 214 -3.51 -7.85 -2.14
CA HIS A 214 -2.43 -8.82 -2.05
C HIS A 214 -2.92 -10.27 -2.02
N MET A 215 -4.03 -10.59 -2.69
CA MET A 215 -4.60 -11.95 -2.75
C MET A 215 -3.60 -13.00 -3.25
N TRP A 216 -2.66 -12.63 -4.13
CA TRP A 216 -1.61 -13.54 -4.58
C TRP A 216 -0.70 -14.02 -3.42
N GLN A 217 -0.59 -13.26 -2.33
CA GLN A 217 0.09 -13.65 -1.11
C GLN A 217 -0.86 -13.60 0.10
N ALA A 218 -2.11 -14.03 -0.11
CA ALA A 218 -3.19 -13.93 0.87
C ALA A 218 -2.84 -14.44 2.28
N PRO A 219 -2.14 -15.58 2.47
CA PRO A 219 -1.80 -16.04 3.82
C PRO A 219 -1.02 -15.00 4.65
N MET A 220 -0.12 -14.26 4.01
CA MET A 220 0.65 -13.21 4.67
C MET A 220 -0.18 -11.94 4.84
N ASN A 221 -0.75 -11.41 3.75
CA ASN A 221 -1.41 -10.10 3.79
C ASN A 221 -2.78 -10.10 4.45
N TRP A 222 -3.59 -11.14 4.25
CA TRP A 222 -4.91 -11.18 4.86
C TRP A 222 -4.81 -11.40 6.37
N ALA A 223 -3.72 -12.01 6.84
CA ALA A 223 -3.39 -12.03 8.25
C ALA A 223 -3.06 -10.63 8.82
N PHE A 224 -2.80 -9.61 7.99
CA PHE A 224 -2.69 -8.22 8.45
C PHE A 224 -4.01 -7.45 8.48
N ILE A 225 -5.14 -8.03 8.02
CA ILE A 225 -6.44 -7.33 8.03
C ILE A 225 -6.82 -6.79 9.43
N PRO A 226 -6.66 -7.56 10.52
CA PRO A 226 -6.95 -7.02 11.86
C PRO A 226 -6.04 -5.86 12.27
N LEU A 227 -4.83 -5.78 11.72
CA LEU A 227 -3.91 -4.67 11.92
C LEU A 227 -4.20 -3.46 11.03
N ALA A 228 -5.07 -3.56 10.03
CA ALA A 228 -5.38 -2.46 9.10
C ALA A 228 -5.79 -1.16 9.80
N VAL A 229 -6.41 -1.25 10.99
CA VAL A 229 -6.81 -0.09 11.80
C VAL A 229 -5.63 0.72 12.36
N ILE A 230 -4.45 0.10 12.47
CA ILE A 230 -3.22 0.75 12.97
C ILE A 230 -2.14 0.90 11.89
N ILE A 231 -2.40 0.48 10.65
CA ILE A 231 -1.44 0.65 9.55
C ILE A 231 -1.30 2.16 9.26
N PRO A 232 -0.07 2.69 9.33
CA PRO A 232 0.13 4.14 9.35
C PRO A 232 0.09 4.82 7.99
N CYS A 233 0.18 4.10 6.86
CA CYS A 233 0.38 4.69 5.53
C CYS A 233 -0.74 5.67 5.15
N GLU A 234 -2.01 5.25 5.18
CA GLU A 234 -3.15 6.12 4.86
C GLU A 234 -3.28 7.27 5.87
N ILE A 235 -3.07 6.96 7.15
CA ILE A 235 -3.14 7.93 8.24
C ILE A 235 -2.11 9.04 8.03
N LEU A 236 -0.86 8.70 7.72
CA LEU A 236 0.22 9.64 7.45
C LEU A 236 -0.13 10.56 6.29
N VAL A 237 -0.63 10.04 5.17
CA VAL A 237 -1.00 10.88 4.02
C VAL A 237 -2.15 11.83 4.36
N LYS A 238 -3.15 11.40 5.13
CA LYS A 238 -4.25 12.29 5.55
C LYS A 238 -3.81 13.36 6.54
N LEU A 239 -2.98 13.00 7.52
CA LEU A 239 -2.51 13.92 8.55
C LEU A 239 -1.50 14.92 8.00
N ARG A 240 -0.58 14.47 7.14
CA ARG A 240 0.59 15.24 6.70
C ARG A 240 0.48 15.79 5.28
N LYS A 241 -0.53 15.36 4.53
CA LYS A 241 -0.80 15.79 3.14
C LYS A 241 0.41 15.60 2.22
N ASN A 242 1.21 14.59 2.52
CA ASN A 242 2.49 14.32 1.91
C ASN A 242 2.69 12.81 1.82
N ILE A 243 3.15 12.35 0.66
CA ILE A 243 3.30 10.93 0.35
C ILE A 243 4.65 10.34 0.80
N TYR A 244 5.70 11.17 0.98
CA TYR A 244 7.05 10.69 1.32
C TYR A 244 7.07 9.93 2.64
N GLY A 245 6.31 10.38 3.65
CA GLY A 245 6.20 9.65 4.92
C GLY A 245 5.61 8.25 4.74
N ALA A 246 4.63 8.11 3.83
CA ALA A 246 4.01 6.83 3.50
C ALA A 246 4.96 5.91 2.71
N ILE A 247 5.75 6.47 1.79
CA ILE A 247 6.81 5.74 1.07
C ILE A 247 7.87 5.22 2.04
N LEU A 248 8.36 6.05 2.94
CA LEU A 248 9.39 5.66 3.91
C LEU A 248 8.89 4.60 4.89
N ILE A 249 7.66 4.72 5.38
CA ILE A 249 7.10 3.68 6.26
C ILE A 249 6.87 2.38 5.50
N HIS A 250 6.47 2.45 4.22
CA HIS A 250 6.28 1.26 3.40
C HIS A 250 7.62 0.52 3.16
N ILE A 251 8.69 1.27 2.90
CA ILE A 251 10.06 0.71 2.84
C ILE A 251 10.43 0.09 4.18
N PHE A 252 10.24 0.80 5.30
CA PHE A 252 10.56 0.31 6.64
C PHE A 252 9.85 -1.02 6.95
N VAL A 253 8.54 -1.10 6.68
CA VAL A 253 7.74 -2.32 6.95
C VAL A 253 8.27 -3.51 6.16
N ASN A 254 8.62 -3.32 4.89
CA ASN A 254 9.09 -4.41 4.03
C ASN A 254 10.55 -4.82 4.24
N THR A 255 11.40 -3.94 4.78
CA THR A 255 12.86 -4.16 4.82
C THR A 255 13.43 -4.33 6.22
N ILE A 256 12.85 -3.66 7.22
CA ILE A 256 13.40 -3.60 8.58
C ILE A 256 12.45 -4.23 9.58
N TRP A 257 11.15 -3.97 9.47
CA TRP A 257 10.18 -4.36 10.49
C TRP A 257 10.09 -5.87 10.68
N GLY A 258 10.17 -6.67 9.62
CA GLY A 258 10.23 -8.13 9.73
C GLY A 258 11.43 -8.65 10.56
N GLY A 259 12.58 -7.96 10.47
CA GLY A 259 13.73 -8.28 11.34
C GLY A 259 13.48 -7.92 12.80
N ILE A 260 12.74 -6.82 13.05
CA ILE A 260 12.33 -6.41 14.40
C ILE A 260 11.35 -7.42 15.00
N THR A 261 10.35 -7.87 14.25
CA THR A 261 9.38 -8.87 14.73
C THR A 261 10.08 -10.20 15.01
N LEU A 262 10.98 -10.63 14.12
CA LEU A 262 11.74 -11.86 14.32
C LEU A 262 12.59 -11.79 15.59
N TYR A 263 13.30 -10.69 15.81
CA TYR A 263 14.18 -10.52 16.97
C TYR A 263 13.41 -10.39 18.29
N LEU A 264 12.30 -9.64 18.31
CA LEU A 264 11.57 -9.32 19.55
C LEU A 264 10.51 -10.35 19.93
N VAL A 265 9.87 -10.99 18.95
CA VAL A 265 8.75 -11.92 19.19
C VAL A 265 8.90 -13.26 18.47
N GLY A 266 9.96 -13.47 17.70
CA GLY A 266 10.25 -14.76 17.05
C GLY A 266 9.38 -15.06 15.84
N VAL A 267 8.78 -14.04 15.22
CA VAL A 267 7.83 -14.16 14.08
C VAL A 267 8.26 -13.27 12.93
#